data_AF-A0A1Q4AQQ9-F1
#
_entry.id   AF-A0A1Q4AQQ9-F1
#
_cell.length_a   1.000
_cell.length_b   1.000
_cell.length_c   1.000
_cell.angle_alpha   90.00
_cell.angle_beta   90.00
_cell.angle_gamma   90.00
#
_symmetry.space_group_name_H-M   'P 1'
#
loop_
_entity.id
_entity.type
_entity.pdbx_description
1 polymer ?
#
loop_
_entity_poly.entity_id
_entity_poly.type
_entity_poly.pdbx_seq_one_letter_code
_entity_poly.pdbx_strand_id
1 'polypeptide(L)'
;MSGWVEAEGIVLSARLTARVIEGVAVELWLAVTLPSGARMPVALSSVIARPDRARVRPGAALPVALDPDRPSSLRIDWTRAA
;
A
#
# COMPACT_ATOMS: atom_id res chain seq x y z
N MET A 1 1.46 8.61 -22.19
CA MET A 1 1.19 7.20 -21.85
C MET A 1 1.35 7.08 -20.34
N SER A 2 0.27 7.22 -19.59
CA SER A 2 0.25 6.94 -18.16
C SER A 2 -0.27 5.52 -17.97
N GLY A 3 0.62 4.64 -17.54
CA GLY A 3 0.34 3.23 -17.28
C GLY A 3 0.60 2.92 -15.82
N TRP A 4 -0.06 1.88 -15.33
CA TRP A 4 0.25 1.32 -14.02
C TRP A 4 1.70 0.83 -14.02
N VAL A 5 2.41 1.15 -12.95
CA VAL A 5 3.77 0.67 -12.70
C VAL A 5 3.78 -0.20 -11.46
N GLU A 6 4.51 -1.30 -11.54
CA GLU A 6 4.85 -2.14 -10.40
C GLU A 6 5.98 -1.47 -9.61
N ALA A 7 5.85 -1.48 -8.28
CA ALA A 7 6.76 -0.83 -7.36
C ALA A 7 6.77 -1.53 -5.99
N GLU A 8 7.64 -1.07 -5.10
CA GLU A 8 7.67 -1.50 -3.71
C GLU A 8 7.36 -0.30 -2.80
N GLY A 9 6.43 -0.50 -1.87
CA GLY A 9 6.05 0.48 -0.85
C GLY A 9 6.53 0.04 0.52
N ILE A 10 7.33 0.88 1.19
CA ILE A 10 7.68 0.69 2.60
C ILE A 10 6.63 1.36 3.47
N VAL A 11 6.01 0.60 4.38
CA VAL A 11 5.07 1.15 5.35
C VAL A 11 5.82 2.04 6.34
N LEU A 12 5.51 3.33 6.34
CA LEU A 12 6.02 4.29 7.31
C LEU A 12 5.16 4.29 8.57
N SER A 13 3.84 4.25 8.39
CA SER A 13 2.86 4.15 9.47
C SER A 13 1.63 3.38 9.03
N ALA A 14 1.01 2.67 9.97
CA ALA A 14 -0.25 1.98 9.76
C ALA A 14 -1.18 2.25 10.94
N ARG A 15 -2.40 2.72 10.64
CA ARG A 15 -3.45 2.94 11.64
C ARG A 15 -4.66 2.10 11.29
N LEU A 16 -5.10 1.28 12.24
CA LEU A 16 -6.38 0.59 12.14
C LEU A 16 -7.48 1.55 12.57
N THR A 17 -8.47 1.74 11.71
CA THR A 17 -9.55 2.71 11.96
C THR A 17 -10.83 2.02 12.39
N ALA A 18 -11.19 0.90 11.76
CA ALA A 18 -12.39 0.15 12.10
C ALA A 18 -12.30 -1.34 11.74
N ARG A 19 -13.11 -2.16 12.40
CA ARG A 19 -13.43 -3.52 11.91
C ARG A 19 -14.72 -3.44 11.13
N VAL A 20 -14.72 -3.95 9.91
CA VAL A 20 -15.90 -4.04 9.05
C VAL A 20 -16.21 -5.52 8.78
N ILE A 21 -17.38 -5.80 8.20
CA ILE A 21 -17.79 -7.17 7.87
C ILE A 21 -16.74 -7.81 6.94
N GLU A 22 -16.31 -7.06 5.93
CA GLU A 22 -15.38 -7.50 4.88
C GLU A 22 -13.92 -7.61 5.33
N GLY A 23 -13.55 -7.06 6.49
CA GLY A 23 -12.15 -6.99 6.90
C GLY A 23 -11.82 -5.95 7.97
N VAL A 24 -10.67 -5.31 7.81
CA VAL A 24 -10.18 -4.24 8.69
C VAL A 24 -9.90 -3.01 7.84
N ALA A 25 -10.52 -1.89 8.18
CA ALA A 25 -10.20 -0.60 7.58
C ALA A 25 -8.88 -0.08 8.15
N VAL A 26 -7.97 0.31 7.25
CA VAL A 26 -6.64 0.81 7.58
C VAL A 26 -6.35 2.10 6.83
N GLU A 27 -5.59 2.97 7.48
CA GLU A 27 -4.93 4.12 6.90
C GLU A 27 -3.42 3.87 6.92
N LEU A 28 -2.81 3.90 5.74
CA LEU A 28 -1.40 3.61 5.53
C LEU A 28 -0.70 4.83 4.96
N TRP A 29 0.53 5.01 5.43
CA TRP A 29 1.46 5.93 4.83
C TRP A 29 2.66 5.15 4.33
N LEU A 30 2.91 5.22 3.04
CA LEU A 30 3.88 4.41 2.31
C LEU A 30 4.95 5.31 1.70
N ALA A 31 6.20 4.91 1.78
CA ALA A 31 7.25 5.41 0.90
C ALA A 31 7.39 4.45 -0.28
N VAL A 32 6.90 4.85 -1.44
CA VAL A 32 6.94 4.03 -2.66
C VAL A 32 8.19 4.37 -3.47
N THR A 33 8.95 3.35 -3.84
CA THR A 33 10.09 3.50 -4.77
C THR A 33 9.62 3.15 -6.17
N LEU A 34 9.53 4.15 -7.04
CA LEU A 34 9.16 3.98 -8.45
C LEU A 34 10.28 3.27 -9.22
N PRO A 35 9.99 2.67 -10.39
CA PRO A 35 11.02 2.06 -11.24
C PRO A 35 12.17 3.00 -11.64
N SER A 36 11.92 4.31 -11.65
CA SER A 36 12.95 5.34 -11.89
C SER A 36 13.92 5.55 -10.73
N GLY A 37 13.68 4.93 -9.57
CA GLY A 37 14.41 5.15 -8.31
C GLY A 37 13.89 6.32 -7.47
N ALA A 38 12.94 7.10 -8.00
CA ALA A 38 12.32 8.18 -7.23
C ALA A 38 11.48 7.63 -6.07
N ARG A 39 11.58 8.28 -4.90
CA ARG A 39 10.75 7.96 -3.72
C ARG A 39 9.57 8.91 -3.64
N MET A 40 8.37 8.35 -3.50
CA MET A 40 7.13 9.09 -3.41
C MET A 40 6.34 8.70 -2.15
N PRO A 41 5.98 9.66 -1.28
CA PRO A 41 5.06 9.38 -0.18
C PRO A 41 3.64 9.19 -0.72
N VAL A 42 2.96 8.15 -0.27
CA VAL A 42 1.57 7.83 -0.66
C VAL A 42 0.74 7.53 0.59
N ALA A 43 -0.41 8.20 0.70
CA ALA A 43 -1.44 7.87 1.67
C ALA A 43 -2.48 6.94 1.03
N LEU A 44 -2.81 5.85 1.71
CA LEU A 44 -3.80 4.87 1.26
C LEU A 44 -4.79 4.57 2.39
N SER A 45 -6.07 4.74 2.11
CA SER A 45 -7.15 4.21 2.94
C SER A 45 -7.73 2.99 2.24
N SER A 46 -7.76 1.84 2.91
CA SER A 46 -8.23 0.59 2.31
C SER A 46 -8.85 -0.35 3.34
N VAL A 47 -9.66 -1.30 2.86
CA VAL A 47 -10.13 -2.44 3.65
C VAL A 47 -9.26 -3.63 3.27
N ILE A 48 -8.58 -4.22 4.26
CA ILE A 48 -7.74 -5.40 4.07
C ILE A 48 -8.37 -6.63 4.71
N ALA A 49 -8.10 -7.80 4.15
CA ALA A 49 -8.55 -9.05 4.75
C ALA A 49 -7.89 -9.24 6.13
N ARG A 50 -8.60 -9.92 7.04
CA ARG A 50 -8.12 -10.12 8.42
C ARG A 50 -6.74 -10.80 8.50
N PRO A 51 -6.39 -11.79 7.66
CA PRO A 51 -5.06 -12.40 7.66
C PRO A 51 -3.95 -11.40 7.29
N ASP A 52 -4.22 -10.49 6.36
CA ASP A 52 -3.23 -9.52 5.86
C ASP A 52 -2.88 -8.44 6.87
N ARG A 53 -3.71 -8.25 7.92
CA ARG A 53 -3.46 -7.27 8.98
C ARG A 53 -2.04 -7.36 9.57
N ALA A 54 -1.51 -8.57 9.76
CA ALA A 54 -0.18 -8.74 10.36
C ALA A 54 0.97 -8.28 9.43
N ARG A 55 0.72 -8.22 8.12
CA ARG A 55 1.68 -7.78 7.09
C ARG A 55 1.82 -6.27 7.03
N VAL A 56 0.83 -5.55 7.55
CA VAL A 56 0.75 -4.09 7.47
C VAL A 56 1.26 -3.44 8.75
N ARG A 57 2.58 -3.35 8.86
CA ARG A 57 3.30 -2.78 10.02
C ARG A 57 4.43 -1.85 9.56
N PRO A 58 4.79 -0.82 10.33
CA PRO A 58 5.93 0.03 9.99
C PRO A 58 7.19 -0.78 9.67
N GLY A 59 7.90 -0.40 8.60
CA GLY A 59 9.07 -1.10 8.06
C GLY A 59 8.76 -2.28 7.14
N ALA A 60 7.51 -2.72 7.02
CA ALA A 60 7.15 -3.77 6.07
C ALA A 60 7.24 -3.28 4.62
N ALA A 61 7.78 -4.13 3.76
CA ALA A 61 7.75 -3.93 2.31
C ALA A 61 6.49 -4.57 1.75
N LEU A 62 5.71 -3.79 0.99
CA LEU A 62 4.52 -4.23 0.30
C LEU A 62 4.73 -4.08 -1.21
N PRO A 63 4.53 -5.14 -2.01
CA PRO A 63 4.47 -4.99 -3.46
C PRO A 63 3.21 -4.18 -3.82
N VAL A 64 3.39 -3.16 -4.64
CA VAL A 64 2.31 -2.23 -5.01
C VAL A 64 2.30 -1.96 -6.50
N ALA A 65 1.13 -1.65 -7.02
CA ALA A 65 0.97 -1.08 -8.34
C ALA A 65 0.28 0.28 -8.22
N LEU A 66 0.72 1.28 -8.99
CA LEU A 66 0.05 2.59 -9.03
C LEU A 66 0.21 3.28 -10.39
N ASP A 67 -0.61 4.28 -10.66
CA ASP A 67 -0.37 5.27 -11.71
C ASP A 67 0.41 6.44 -11.09
N PRO A 68 1.66 6.73 -11.51
CA PRO A 68 2.45 7.83 -10.93
C PRO A 68 1.79 9.20 -11.07
N ASP A 69 0.94 9.40 -12.09
CA ASP A 69 0.18 10.64 -12.28
C ASP A 69 -1.06 10.70 -11.37
N ARG A 70 -1.46 9.57 -10.78
CA ARG A 70 -2.59 9.44 -9.84
C ARG A 70 -2.21 8.52 -8.66
N PRO A 71 -1.29 8.93 -7.76
CA PRO A 71 -0.75 8.05 -6.71
C PRO A 71 -1.80 7.49 -5.74
N SER A 72 -2.92 8.17 -5.58
CA SER A 72 -4.07 7.72 -4.78
C SER A 72 -4.73 6.45 -5.34
N SER A 73 -4.42 6.05 -6.58
CA SER A 73 -4.90 4.80 -7.17
C SER A 73 -4.14 3.57 -6.69
N LEU A 74 -3.14 3.71 -5.82
CA LEU A 74 -2.27 2.62 -5.38
C LEU A 74 -3.05 1.37 -4.93
N ARG A 75 -2.58 0.21 -5.38
CA ARG A 75 -3.09 -1.11 -5.01
C ARG A 75 -1.95 -1.93 -4.42
N ILE A 76 -2.25 -2.70 -3.38
CA ILE A 76 -1.31 -3.64 -2.79
C ILE A 76 -1.56 -5.03 -3.39
N ASP A 77 -0.50 -5.70 -3.83
CA ASP A 77 -0.57 -7.09 -4.27
C ASP A 77 -0.37 -8.05 -3.09
N TRP A 78 -1.48 -8.46 -2.48
CA TRP A 78 -1.48 -9.37 -1.32
C TRP A 78 -1.03 -10.79 -1.65
N THR A 79 -0.98 -11.18 -2.93
CA THR A 79 -0.48 -12.51 -3.34
C THR A 79 1.04 -12.60 -3.23
N ARG A 80 1.72 -11.45 -3.27
CA ARG A 80 3.18 -11.32 -3.21
C ARG A 80 3.69 -10.71 -1.90
N ALA A 81 2.79 -10.17 -1.07
CA ALA A 81 3.14 -9.64 0.23
C ALA A 81 3.54 -10.77 1.21
N ALA A 82 4.75 -10.70 1.75
CA ALA A 82 5.30 -11.68 2.69
C ALA A 82 4.74 -11.52 4.11
#